data_AF-A0A1S2Q1K8-F1
#
_entry.id   AF-A0A1S2Q1K8-F1
#
_cell.length_a   1.000
_cell.length_b   1.000
_cell.length_c   1.000
_cell.angle_alpha   90.00
_cell.angle_beta   90.00
_cell.angle_gamma   90.00
#
_symmetry.space_group_name_H-M   'P 1'
#
loop_
_entity.id
_entity.type
_entity.pdbx_description
1 polymer ?
#
loop_
_entity_poly.entity_id
_entity_poly.type
_entity_poly.pdbx_seq_one_letter_code
_entity_poly.pdbx_strand_id
1 'polypeptide(L)'
;MSTFHLAPRIAASLADIHVEPGGLKAVAGKDTFEGDSAPVVAKKLAAGLYQTLHVGRSEALTSRPRSYRDRDLDHLLAGAMPHERTRTQALLQAYRPERNEAIVELDGLRVRMPPEAVITPLPETLPGPVTVTLPAARPGLSPGFFLADGSLGKERSGDMLRLYVHLTRPEAAPDAWHTVLTYLEKAGLPYRAKISSSPHLYPRRDAFVVYLGPRAQHAVPALAEQLKGLDGMGESTSPFAREVAPGIGVAWEPADRRAGHKGQSFGEHRTAILAEALVQHALLPDEDRTEAAEMVASAFLDASIDPLDPARNLDSPPMPALSAA
;
A
#
# COMPACT_ATOMS: atom_id res chain seq x y z
N MET A 1 30.65 -16.51 -12.77
CA MET A 1 30.20 -15.52 -11.77
C MET A 1 28.94 -14.90 -12.32
N SER A 2 27.79 -15.24 -11.75
CA SER A 2 26.52 -14.64 -12.17
C SER A 2 26.51 -13.23 -11.58
N THR A 3 26.67 -12.20 -12.40
CA THR A 3 26.46 -10.82 -11.94
C THR A 3 25.00 -10.69 -11.54
N PHE A 4 24.73 -10.66 -10.24
CA PHE A 4 23.41 -10.30 -9.76
C PHE A 4 23.19 -8.82 -10.05
N HIS A 5 22.18 -8.53 -10.84
CA HIS A 5 21.83 -7.17 -11.21
C HIS A 5 20.65 -6.70 -10.35
N LEU A 6 20.80 -5.53 -9.73
CA LEU A 6 19.72 -4.82 -9.05
C LEU A 6 19.13 -3.75 -9.97
N ALA A 7 17.86 -3.42 -9.75
CA ALA A 7 17.24 -2.26 -10.35
C ALA A 7 18.08 -1.00 -10.06
N PRO A 8 18.34 -0.12 -11.05
CA PRO A 8 19.29 0.99 -10.91
C PRO A 8 18.99 1.92 -9.72
N ARG A 9 17.71 2.17 -9.43
CA ARG A 9 17.29 3.02 -8.31
C ARG A 9 17.56 2.37 -6.94
N ILE A 10 17.52 1.04 -6.86
CA ILE A 10 17.89 0.31 -5.65
C ILE A 10 19.41 0.33 -5.49
N ALA A 11 20.15 0.00 -6.54
CA ALA A 11 21.62 0.05 -6.52
C ALA A 11 22.14 1.44 -6.11
N ALA A 12 21.56 2.51 -6.65
CA ALA A 12 21.88 3.88 -6.27
C ALA A 12 21.56 4.17 -4.79
N SER A 13 20.46 3.63 -4.25
CA SER A 13 20.10 3.81 -2.84
C SER A 13 21.07 3.12 -1.89
N LEU A 14 21.79 2.08 -2.34
CA LEU A 14 22.78 1.38 -1.49
C LEU A 14 24.01 2.25 -1.19
N ALA A 15 24.35 3.20 -2.07
CA ALA A 15 25.53 4.06 -1.89
C ALA A 15 25.44 4.91 -0.62
N ASP A 16 24.22 5.23 -0.18
CA ASP A 16 23.95 6.06 0.98
C ASP A 16 23.69 5.25 2.26
N ILE A 17 23.81 3.91 2.20
CA ILE A 17 23.52 3.01 3.32
C ILE A 17 24.77 2.21 3.71
N HIS A 18 25.16 2.32 4.97
CA HIS A 18 26.28 1.59 5.53
C HIS A 18 25.85 0.86 6.80
N VAL A 19 26.25 -0.40 6.95
CA VAL A 19 26.08 -1.16 8.20
C VAL A 19 27.47 -1.53 8.70
N GLU A 20 27.76 -1.18 9.95
CA GLU A 20 29.06 -1.45 10.56
C GLU A 20 29.25 -2.97 10.78
N PRO A 21 30.50 -3.49 10.73
CA PRO A 21 30.79 -4.89 11.01
C PRO A 21 30.17 -5.34 12.34
N GLY A 22 29.57 -6.53 12.34
CA GLY A 22 28.85 -7.06 13.51
C GLY A 22 27.38 -6.60 13.60
N GLY A 23 26.92 -5.72 12.70
CA GLY A 23 25.50 -5.44 12.50
C GLY A 23 24.82 -4.71 13.66
N LEU A 24 25.57 -4.06 14.56
CA LEU A 24 25.04 -3.37 15.73
C LEU A 24 24.77 -1.86 15.49
N LYS A 25 25.19 -1.35 14.34
CA LYS A 25 24.97 0.03 13.93
C LYS A 25 24.85 0.14 12.42
N ALA A 26 23.91 0.95 11.97
CA ALA A 26 23.71 1.29 10.56
C ALA A 26 23.55 2.81 10.41
N VAL A 27 23.98 3.33 9.26
CA VAL A 27 23.83 4.73 8.85
C VAL A 27 23.15 4.74 7.49
N ALA A 28 22.10 5.53 7.32
CA ALA A 28 21.45 5.77 6.04
C ALA A 28 21.27 7.28 5.82
N GLY A 29 22.03 7.85 4.89
CA GLY A 29 22.11 9.30 4.73
C GLY A 29 22.58 9.99 6.02
N LYS A 30 21.70 10.76 6.66
CA LYS A 30 21.98 11.45 7.93
C LYS A 30 21.52 10.68 9.17
N ASP A 31 20.71 9.64 8.98
CA ASP A 31 20.09 8.92 10.08
C ASP A 31 21.00 7.79 10.56
N THR A 32 21.11 7.62 11.88
CA THR A 32 21.88 6.55 12.52
C THR A 32 20.94 5.62 13.30
N PHE A 33 21.14 4.31 13.16
CA PHE A 33 20.33 3.26 13.76
C PHE A 33 21.21 2.30 14.55
N GLU A 34 21.10 2.32 15.87
CA GLU A 34 21.89 1.48 16.78
C GLU A 34 20.99 0.53 17.58
N GLY A 35 21.53 -0.61 18.00
CA GLY A 35 20.81 -1.53 18.89
C GLY A 35 21.67 -2.67 19.41
N ASP A 36 21.18 -3.33 20.46
CA ASP A 36 21.93 -4.36 21.19
C ASP A 36 22.02 -5.70 20.45
N SER A 37 21.41 -5.80 19.27
CA SER A 37 21.51 -6.99 18.39
C SER A 37 21.20 -6.64 16.94
N ALA A 38 21.73 -7.45 16.03
CA ALA A 38 21.50 -7.30 14.59
C ALA A 38 20.01 -7.29 14.18
N PRO A 39 19.11 -8.14 14.73
CA PRO A 39 17.67 -8.04 14.45
C PRO A 39 17.05 -6.72 14.88
N VAL A 40 17.51 -6.12 15.97
CA VAL A 40 17.04 -4.80 16.43
C VAL A 40 17.46 -3.71 15.45
N VAL A 41 18.70 -3.75 14.96
CA VAL A 41 19.21 -2.80 13.95
C VAL A 41 18.48 -2.97 12.63
N ALA A 42 18.29 -4.20 12.14
CA ALA A 42 17.54 -4.46 10.92
C ALA A 42 16.13 -3.86 10.97
N LYS A 43 15.41 -4.04 12.10
CA LYS A 43 14.09 -3.46 12.30
C LYS A 43 14.10 -1.92 12.32
N LYS A 44 15.07 -1.31 12.99
CA LYS A 44 15.20 0.16 13.05
C LYS A 44 15.57 0.74 11.68
N LEU A 45 16.53 0.13 11.00
CA LEU A 45 16.94 0.49 9.65
C LEU A 45 15.77 0.35 8.67
N ALA A 46 15.03 -0.76 8.70
CA ALA A 46 13.84 -0.95 7.87
C ALA A 46 12.81 0.18 8.06
N ALA A 47 12.54 0.57 9.31
CA ALA A 47 11.62 1.67 9.61
C ALA A 47 12.14 3.03 9.10
N GLY A 48 13.45 3.27 9.17
CA GLY A 48 14.09 4.47 8.61
C GLY A 48 14.01 4.52 7.09
N LEU A 49 14.43 3.43 6.42
CA LEU A 49 14.37 3.28 4.97
C LEU A 49 12.93 3.37 4.44
N TYR A 50 11.95 2.91 5.20
CA TYR A 50 10.54 3.14 4.88
C TYR A 50 10.20 4.64 4.80
N GLN A 51 10.66 5.45 5.75
CA GLN A 51 10.39 6.90 5.73
C GLN A 51 11.12 7.60 4.58
N THR A 52 12.38 7.25 4.33
CA THR A 52 13.22 7.98 3.35
C THR A 52 13.04 7.46 1.93
N LEU A 53 13.09 6.15 1.71
CA LEU A 53 12.97 5.56 0.38
C LEU A 53 11.51 5.41 -0.07
N HIS A 54 10.63 4.86 0.77
CA HIS A 54 9.24 4.61 0.37
C HIS A 54 8.36 5.85 0.47
N VAL A 55 8.24 6.43 1.67
CA VAL A 55 7.41 7.61 1.92
C VAL A 55 8.00 8.85 1.26
N GLY A 56 9.34 8.95 1.16
CA GLY A 56 10.02 10.05 0.47
C GLY A 56 10.33 11.25 1.35
N ARG A 57 10.44 11.07 2.66
CA ARG A 57 10.91 12.12 3.58
C ARG A 57 12.41 12.32 3.43
N SER A 58 12.87 13.53 3.72
CA SER A 58 14.30 13.83 3.76
C SER A 58 15.01 13.13 4.92
N GLU A 59 14.29 12.88 6.02
CA GLU A 59 14.81 12.32 7.27
C GLU A 59 13.74 11.43 7.93
N ALA A 60 14.16 10.44 8.72
CA ALA A 60 13.25 9.59 9.48
C ALA A 60 12.49 10.38 10.55
N LEU A 61 11.24 9.97 10.83
CA LEU A 61 10.44 10.60 11.89
C LEU A 61 11.03 10.29 13.26
N THR A 62 11.44 11.33 13.98
CA THR A 62 11.96 11.25 15.36
C THR A 62 10.85 11.09 16.40
N SER A 63 9.60 11.45 16.05
CA SER A 63 8.44 11.26 16.91
C SER A 63 7.18 10.99 16.09
N ARG A 64 6.23 10.28 16.70
CA ARG A 64 4.90 10.05 16.13
C ARG A 64 3.89 10.90 16.88
N PRO A 65 2.98 11.62 16.20
CA PRO A 65 1.92 12.35 16.88
C PRO A 65 1.04 11.36 17.66
N ARG A 66 0.46 11.85 18.77
CA ARG A 66 -0.45 11.05 19.62
C ARG A 66 -1.66 10.51 18.85
N SER A 67 -2.09 11.25 17.83
CA SER A 67 -3.16 10.88 16.93
C SER A 67 -2.81 11.35 15.53
N TYR A 68 -3.01 10.49 14.54
CA TYR A 68 -3.02 10.89 13.14
C TYR A 68 -4.42 11.33 12.66
N ARG A 69 -5.42 11.29 13.53
CA ARG A 69 -6.79 11.62 13.14
C ARG A 69 -6.97 13.13 13.05
N ASP A 70 -7.34 13.60 11.88
CA ASP A 70 -7.82 14.95 11.61
C ASP A 70 -9.28 14.88 11.14
N ARG A 71 -10.21 15.40 11.96
CA ARG A 71 -11.65 15.27 11.68
C ARG A 71 -12.11 16.14 10.53
N ASP A 72 -11.49 17.30 10.36
CA ASP A 72 -11.87 18.24 9.31
C ASP A 72 -11.43 17.69 7.95
N LEU A 73 -10.21 17.14 7.88
CA LEU A 73 -9.75 16.45 6.69
C LEU A 73 -10.56 15.16 6.41
N ASP A 74 -10.89 14.36 7.44
CA ASP A 74 -11.79 13.20 7.27
C ASP A 74 -13.15 13.64 6.67
N HIS A 75 -13.71 14.77 7.10
CA HIS A 75 -14.98 15.31 6.58
C HIS A 75 -14.86 15.80 5.12
N LEU A 76 -13.77 16.50 4.77
CA LEU A 76 -13.50 16.94 3.40
C LEU A 76 -13.35 15.74 2.45
N LEU A 77 -12.61 14.71 2.89
CA LEU A 77 -12.41 13.49 2.11
C LEU A 77 -13.71 12.69 1.92
N ALA A 78 -14.56 12.63 2.95
CA ALA A 78 -15.89 12.03 2.85
C ALA A 78 -16.80 12.81 1.87
N GLY A 79 -16.81 14.14 1.96
CA GLY A 79 -17.58 15.00 1.06
C GLY A 79 -17.10 14.97 -0.41
N ALA A 80 -15.84 14.62 -0.64
CA ALA A 80 -15.27 14.45 -1.96
C ALA A 80 -15.59 13.08 -2.61
N MET A 81 -16.15 12.12 -1.88
CA MET A 81 -16.51 10.81 -2.43
C MET A 81 -17.71 10.91 -3.40
N PRO A 82 -17.66 10.27 -4.58
CA PRO A 82 -18.78 10.26 -5.53
C PRO A 82 -19.93 9.31 -5.14
N HIS A 83 -19.78 8.56 -4.05
CA HIS A 83 -20.73 7.57 -3.56
C HIS A 83 -20.65 7.40 -2.04
N GLU A 84 -21.77 7.07 -1.40
CA GLU A 84 -21.82 6.88 0.06
C GLU A 84 -21.80 5.42 0.50
N ARG A 85 -22.18 4.51 -0.40
CA ARG A 85 -22.48 3.11 -0.08
C ARG A 85 -21.61 2.17 -0.92
N THR A 86 -21.13 1.11 -0.30
CA THR A 86 -20.40 0.01 -0.95
C THR A 86 -21.17 -1.28 -0.82
N ARG A 87 -21.01 -2.18 -1.79
CA ARG A 87 -21.60 -3.53 -1.78
C ARG A 87 -20.57 -4.54 -1.31
N THR A 88 -20.99 -5.50 -0.49
CA THR A 88 -20.15 -6.64 -0.11
C THR A 88 -20.97 -7.91 -0.01
N GLN A 89 -20.33 -9.05 -0.29
CA GLN A 89 -20.89 -10.36 0.01
C GLN A 89 -20.89 -10.60 1.52
N ALA A 90 -21.93 -11.26 2.00
CA ALA A 90 -22.15 -11.66 3.38
C ALA A 90 -22.87 -13.01 3.43
N LEU A 91 -22.95 -13.62 4.61
CA LEU A 91 -23.80 -14.79 4.86
C LEU A 91 -25.00 -14.36 5.71
N LEU A 92 -26.20 -14.38 5.15
CA LEU A 92 -27.43 -14.06 5.87
C LEU A 92 -27.73 -15.18 6.86
N GLN A 93 -27.85 -14.84 8.14
CA GLN A 93 -28.13 -15.77 9.25
C GLN A 93 -29.61 -15.71 9.66
N ALA A 94 -30.19 -14.51 9.66
CA ALA A 94 -31.61 -14.28 9.96
C ALA A 94 -32.10 -13.04 9.21
N TYR A 95 -33.35 -13.08 8.76
CA TYR A 95 -34.03 -11.95 8.12
C TYR A 95 -35.45 -11.82 8.69
N ARG A 96 -35.68 -10.75 9.46
CA ARG A 96 -36.90 -10.48 10.23
C ARG A 96 -37.32 -9.03 9.99
N PRO A 97 -37.85 -8.71 8.79
CA PRO A 97 -38.18 -7.34 8.42
C PRO A 97 -39.24 -6.72 9.33
N GLU A 98 -40.15 -7.52 9.89
CA GLU A 98 -41.15 -7.11 10.87
C GLU A 98 -40.56 -6.61 12.19
N ARG A 99 -39.30 -6.98 12.48
CA ARG A 99 -38.51 -6.51 13.64
C ARG A 99 -37.44 -5.50 13.25
N ASN A 100 -37.45 -5.03 11.99
CA ASN A 100 -36.40 -4.20 11.41
C ASN A 100 -34.99 -4.80 11.64
N GLU A 101 -34.85 -6.10 11.40
CA GLU A 101 -33.63 -6.85 11.73
C GLU A 101 -33.21 -7.79 10.59
N ALA A 102 -31.98 -7.63 10.13
CA ALA A 102 -31.21 -8.65 9.44
C ALA A 102 -29.93 -8.95 10.23
N ILE A 103 -29.58 -10.22 10.38
CA ILE A 103 -28.30 -10.66 10.96
C ILE A 103 -27.49 -11.30 9.85
N VAL A 104 -26.31 -10.75 9.58
CA VAL A 104 -25.38 -11.27 8.59
C VAL A 104 -24.04 -11.58 9.22
N GLU A 105 -23.32 -12.55 8.67
CA GLU A 105 -21.91 -12.77 8.96
C GLU A 105 -21.06 -12.04 7.92
N LEU A 106 -20.17 -11.17 8.39
CA LEU A 106 -19.27 -10.32 7.62
C LEU A 106 -17.88 -10.41 8.23
N ASP A 107 -16.92 -10.92 7.47
CA ASP A 107 -15.51 -11.02 7.87
C ASP A 107 -15.33 -11.70 9.26
N GLY A 108 -16.11 -12.75 9.53
CA GLY A 108 -16.10 -13.51 10.79
C GLY A 108 -16.90 -12.88 11.93
N LEU A 109 -17.56 -11.74 11.71
CA LEU A 109 -18.39 -11.06 12.69
C LEU A 109 -19.88 -11.19 12.36
N ARG A 110 -20.72 -11.42 13.37
CA ARG A 110 -22.18 -11.29 13.22
C ARG A 110 -22.59 -9.84 13.42
N VAL A 111 -23.18 -9.27 12.39
CA VAL A 111 -23.60 -7.87 12.34
C VAL A 111 -25.12 -7.81 12.21
N ARG A 112 -25.76 -7.11 13.15
CA ARG A 112 -27.17 -6.71 13.01
C ARG A 112 -27.24 -5.45 12.17
N MET A 113 -28.09 -5.43 11.16
CA MET A 113 -28.32 -4.29 10.29
C MET A 113 -29.80 -4.16 9.91
N PRO A 114 -30.21 -2.98 9.42
CA PRO A 114 -31.55 -2.81 8.87
C PRO A 114 -31.78 -3.73 7.66
N PRO A 115 -32.98 -4.31 7.48
CA PRO A 115 -33.31 -5.19 6.36
C PRO A 115 -33.08 -4.56 4.98
N GLU A 116 -33.27 -3.24 4.84
CA GLU A 116 -33.04 -2.49 3.60
C GLU A 116 -31.56 -2.44 3.18
N ALA A 117 -30.64 -2.76 4.09
CA ALA A 117 -29.23 -2.93 3.73
C ALA A 117 -28.99 -4.23 2.94
N VAL A 118 -29.90 -5.20 3.01
CA VAL A 118 -29.81 -6.49 2.32
C VAL A 118 -30.37 -6.35 0.90
N ILE A 119 -29.54 -6.68 -0.11
CA ILE A 119 -29.92 -6.61 -1.52
C ILE A 119 -30.61 -7.91 -1.93
N THR A 120 -31.75 -7.79 -2.60
CA THR A 120 -32.51 -8.91 -3.15
C THR A 120 -31.88 -9.48 -4.43
N PRO A 121 -32.13 -10.76 -4.78
CA PRO A 121 -32.98 -11.73 -4.07
C PRO A 121 -32.35 -12.26 -2.77
N LEU A 122 -33.20 -12.69 -1.84
CA LEU A 122 -32.76 -13.39 -0.62
C LEU A 122 -32.47 -14.86 -0.95
N PRO A 123 -31.56 -15.52 -0.20
CA PRO A 123 -31.34 -16.95 -0.34
C PRO A 123 -32.62 -17.74 0.06
N GLU A 124 -32.84 -18.88 -0.59
CA GLU A 124 -33.99 -19.75 -0.31
C GLU A 124 -33.92 -20.39 1.09
N THR A 125 -32.71 -20.62 1.60
CA THR A 125 -32.46 -21.22 2.92
C THR A 125 -31.45 -20.39 3.70
N LEU A 126 -31.54 -20.47 5.03
CA LEU A 126 -30.61 -19.80 5.94
C LEU A 126 -29.80 -20.83 6.74
N PRO A 127 -28.49 -20.60 6.96
CA PRO A 127 -27.73 -19.47 6.45
C PRO A 127 -27.47 -19.54 4.94
N GLY A 128 -27.46 -18.40 4.24
CA GLY A 128 -27.30 -18.36 2.78
C GLY A 128 -26.60 -17.09 2.28
N PRO A 129 -25.92 -17.14 1.12
CA PRO A 129 -25.16 -16.00 0.60
C PRO A 129 -26.08 -14.85 0.22
N VAL A 130 -25.66 -13.62 0.52
CA VAL A 130 -26.39 -12.41 0.15
C VAL A 130 -25.42 -11.27 -0.12
N THR A 131 -25.86 -10.28 -0.90
CA THR A 131 -25.15 -8.99 -1.00
C THR A 131 -25.77 -7.99 -0.04
N VAL A 132 -24.95 -7.25 0.68
CA VAL A 132 -25.39 -6.14 1.54
C VAL A 132 -24.74 -4.83 1.12
N THR A 133 -25.40 -3.72 1.45
CA THR A 133 -24.83 -2.38 1.36
C THR A 133 -24.35 -1.90 2.73
N LEU A 134 -23.17 -1.29 2.76
CA LEU A 134 -22.55 -0.70 3.94
C LEU A 134 -22.08 0.73 3.61
N PRO A 135 -21.78 1.58 4.61
CA PRO A 135 -21.06 2.82 4.35
C PRO A 135 -19.73 2.53 3.62
N ALA A 136 -19.46 3.29 2.56
CA ALA A 136 -18.24 3.15 1.76
C ALA A 136 -17.01 3.71 2.48
N ALA A 137 -17.19 4.80 3.23
CA ALA A 137 -16.15 5.46 4.02
C ALA A 137 -15.76 4.64 5.25
N ARG A 138 -14.45 4.57 5.52
CA ARG A 138 -13.83 3.84 6.64
C ARG A 138 -12.72 4.67 7.29
N PRO A 139 -13.05 5.80 7.93
CA PRO A 139 -12.07 6.64 8.62
C PRO A 139 -11.37 5.85 9.74
N GLY A 140 -10.06 5.98 9.85
CA GLY A 140 -9.28 5.38 10.94
C GLY A 140 -9.11 3.86 10.87
N LEU A 141 -9.54 3.19 9.79
CA LEU A 141 -9.31 1.75 9.61
C LEU A 141 -7.80 1.43 9.46
N SER A 142 -7.03 2.34 8.87
CA SER A 142 -5.57 2.28 8.84
C SER A 142 -5.02 3.56 9.50
N PRO A 143 -4.04 3.46 10.42
CA PRO A 143 -3.52 4.64 11.12
C PRO A 143 -3.05 5.74 10.17
N GLY A 144 -3.65 6.92 10.29
CA GLY A 144 -3.34 8.11 9.48
C GLY A 144 -3.87 8.10 8.06
N PHE A 145 -4.77 7.18 7.73
CA PHE A 145 -5.46 7.13 6.45
C PHE A 145 -6.98 7.11 6.59
N PHE A 146 -7.64 7.75 5.65
CA PHE A 146 -9.04 7.58 5.34
C PHE A 146 -9.17 6.55 4.21
N LEU A 147 -10.05 5.56 4.40
CA LEU A 147 -10.26 4.49 3.42
C LEU A 147 -11.65 4.57 2.81
N ALA A 148 -11.77 4.15 1.55
CA ALA A 148 -13.04 3.91 0.88
C ALA A 148 -13.02 2.62 0.07
N ASP A 149 -14.15 1.94 0.05
CA ASP A 149 -14.45 0.88 -0.94
C ASP A 149 -15.34 1.47 -2.04
N GLY A 150 -15.12 1.10 -3.30
CA GLY A 150 -15.96 1.52 -4.42
C GLY A 150 -17.42 1.07 -4.27
N SER A 151 -18.33 1.65 -5.03
CA SER A 151 -19.77 1.35 -4.89
C SER A 151 -20.11 -0.12 -5.20
N LEU A 152 -19.36 -0.72 -6.13
CA LEU A 152 -19.41 -2.14 -6.46
C LEU A 152 -18.66 -3.05 -5.48
N GLY A 153 -18.07 -2.46 -4.44
CA GLY A 153 -17.18 -3.15 -3.52
C GLY A 153 -15.74 -3.16 -4.01
N LYS A 154 -14.97 -4.08 -3.44
CA LYS A 154 -13.58 -4.36 -3.78
C LYS A 154 -13.41 -5.82 -4.14
N GLU A 155 -12.39 -6.13 -4.93
CA GLU A 155 -11.96 -7.51 -5.11
C GLU A 155 -11.22 -8.00 -3.86
N ARG A 156 -11.46 -9.27 -3.49
CA ARG A 156 -10.92 -9.89 -2.26
C ARG A 156 -9.76 -10.83 -2.55
N SER A 157 -9.58 -11.24 -3.80
CA SER A 157 -8.63 -12.25 -4.24
C SER A 157 -8.09 -11.92 -5.62
N GLY A 158 -6.95 -12.51 -5.96
CA GLY A 158 -6.26 -12.29 -7.22
C GLY A 158 -5.08 -11.33 -7.07
N ASP A 159 -4.38 -11.13 -8.19
CA ASP A 159 -3.21 -10.27 -8.24
C ASP A 159 -3.65 -8.82 -8.05
N MET A 160 -3.36 -8.24 -6.89
CA MET A 160 -3.73 -6.87 -6.59
C MET A 160 -2.61 -5.93 -7.01
N LEU A 161 -2.94 -4.96 -7.87
CA LEU A 161 -2.03 -3.89 -8.26
C LEU A 161 -2.32 -2.65 -7.43
N ARG A 162 -1.28 -2.03 -6.87
CA ARG A 162 -1.35 -0.80 -6.10
C ARG A 162 -0.86 0.35 -6.98
N LEU A 163 -1.69 1.38 -7.15
CA LEU A 163 -1.31 2.66 -7.72
C LEU A 163 -1.03 3.63 -6.56
N TYR A 164 0.13 4.27 -6.60
CA TYR A 164 0.61 5.23 -5.61
C TYR A 164 0.63 6.61 -6.24
N VAL A 165 0.10 7.58 -5.50
CA VAL A 165 0.08 8.99 -5.90
C VAL A 165 0.80 9.81 -4.84
N HIS A 166 1.83 10.51 -5.28
CA HIS A 166 2.57 11.46 -4.47
C HIS A 166 1.78 12.77 -4.38
N LEU A 167 1.36 13.11 -3.16
CA LEU A 167 0.81 14.43 -2.85
C LEU A 167 1.75 15.17 -1.90
N THR A 168 1.99 16.44 -2.21
CA THR A 168 2.94 17.27 -1.46
C THR A 168 2.31 18.01 -0.29
N ARG A 169 0.99 18.22 -0.33
CA ARG A 169 0.26 18.99 0.67
C ARG A 169 -1.17 18.44 0.90
N PRO A 170 -1.72 18.56 2.12
CA PRO A 170 -3.03 18.00 2.46
C PRO A 170 -4.19 18.63 1.69
N GLU A 171 -4.08 19.89 1.28
CA GLU A 171 -5.14 20.63 0.58
C GLU A 171 -5.42 20.06 -0.82
N ALA A 172 -4.45 19.36 -1.42
CA ALA A 172 -4.61 18.69 -2.71
C ALA A 172 -5.32 17.33 -2.60
N ALA A 173 -5.48 16.80 -1.37
CA ALA A 173 -6.00 15.47 -1.15
C ALA A 173 -7.45 15.29 -1.61
N PRO A 174 -8.40 16.20 -1.29
CA PRO A 174 -9.79 16.06 -1.72
C PRO A 174 -9.96 16.04 -3.25
N ASP A 175 -9.23 16.88 -3.98
CA ASP A 175 -9.35 16.98 -5.44
C ASP A 175 -8.79 15.73 -6.15
N ALA A 176 -7.60 15.27 -5.74
CA ALA A 176 -7.02 14.03 -6.27
C ALA A 176 -7.91 12.83 -5.94
N TRP A 177 -8.43 12.76 -4.72
CA TRP A 177 -9.36 11.73 -4.26
C TRP A 177 -10.64 11.71 -5.10
N HIS A 178 -11.31 12.86 -5.22
CA HIS A 178 -12.54 13.00 -6.02
C HIS A 178 -12.31 12.58 -7.47
N THR A 179 -11.23 13.05 -8.09
CA THR A 179 -10.90 12.79 -9.50
C THR A 179 -10.77 11.30 -9.78
N VAL A 180 -9.95 10.60 -8.98
CA VAL A 180 -9.70 9.17 -9.16
C VAL A 180 -10.94 8.33 -8.87
N LEU A 181 -11.63 8.60 -7.75
CA LEU A 181 -12.82 7.83 -7.38
C LEU A 181 -13.92 8.02 -8.42
N THR A 182 -14.14 9.26 -8.89
CA THR A 182 -15.16 9.56 -9.90
C THR A 182 -14.87 8.85 -11.22
N TYR A 183 -13.60 8.80 -11.64
CA TYR A 183 -13.22 8.03 -12.83
C TYR A 183 -13.56 6.55 -12.67
N LEU A 184 -13.17 5.94 -11.56
CA LEU A 184 -13.41 4.51 -11.31
C LEU A 184 -14.90 4.16 -11.22
N GLU A 185 -15.69 5.01 -10.56
CA GLU A 185 -17.15 4.84 -10.48
C GLU A 185 -17.82 4.98 -11.86
N LYS A 186 -17.45 6.00 -12.65
CA LYS A 186 -17.97 6.18 -14.02
C LYS A 186 -17.60 5.00 -14.93
N ALA A 187 -16.43 4.41 -14.72
CA ALA A 187 -15.98 3.22 -15.44
C ALA A 187 -16.59 1.90 -14.91
N GLY A 188 -17.35 1.94 -13.82
CA GLY A 188 -17.94 0.74 -13.22
C GLY A 188 -16.89 -0.25 -12.67
N LEU A 189 -15.78 0.26 -12.17
CA LEU A 189 -14.65 -0.56 -11.71
C LEU A 189 -14.67 -0.74 -10.18
N PRO A 190 -14.46 -1.97 -9.67
CA PRO A 190 -14.31 -2.21 -8.24
C PRO A 190 -12.91 -1.78 -7.77
N TYR A 191 -12.83 -1.17 -6.59
CA TYR A 191 -11.56 -0.76 -5.99
C TYR A 191 -11.66 -0.65 -4.48
N ARG A 192 -10.49 -0.61 -3.84
CA ARG A 192 -10.32 0.00 -2.52
C ARG A 192 -9.31 1.13 -2.66
N ALA A 193 -9.52 2.20 -1.94
CA ALA A 193 -8.65 3.36 -1.95
C ALA A 193 -8.33 3.77 -0.51
N LYS A 194 -7.14 4.33 -0.30
CA LYS A 194 -6.77 4.97 0.94
C LYS A 194 -6.00 6.25 0.66
N ILE A 195 -6.29 7.30 1.42
CA ILE A 195 -5.59 8.57 1.32
C ILE A 195 -5.21 9.06 2.70
N SER A 196 -4.06 9.72 2.81
CA SER A 196 -3.57 10.22 4.08
C SER A 196 -4.54 11.24 4.64
N SER A 197 -5.03 11.01 5.86
CA SER A 197 -5.99 11.88 6.52
C SER A 197 -5.39 12.61 7.71
N SER A 198 -4.07 12.84 7.63
CA SER A 198 -3.32 13.63 8.60
C SER A 198 -2.44 14.62 7.85
N PRO A 199 -2.59 15.93 8.09
CA PRO A 199 -1.69 16.95 7.53
C PRO A 199 -0.21 16.67 7.79
N HIS A 200 0.13 16.09 8.95
CA HIS A 200 1.50 15.75 9.34
C HIS A 200 2.16 14.66 8.47
N LEU A 201 1.37 13.93 7.69
CA LEU A 201 1.89 12.87 6.83
C LEU A 201 2.37 13.38 5.48
N TYR A 202 2.04 14.61 5.10
CA TYR A 202 2.51 15.23 3.86
C TYR A 202 3.88 15.92 4.04
N PRO A 203 4.68 16.07 2.97
CA PRO A 203 4.54 15.40 1.67
C PRO A 203 4.83 13.90 1.78
N ARG A 204 4.23 13.08 0.90
CA ARG A 204 4.60 11.66 0.80
C ARG A 204 4.21 11.03 -0.53
N ARG A 205 5.05 10.10 -1.00
CA ARG A 205 4.93 9.39 -2.28
C ARG A 205 3.78 8.38 -2.32
N ASP A 206 3.32 7.94 -1.17
CA ASP A 206 2.18 7.03 -0.99
C ASP A 206 1.02 7.73 -0.26
N ALA A 207 0.86 9.04 -0.48
CA ALA A 207 -0.19 9.84 0.16
C ALA A 207 -1.57 9.29 -0.17
N PHE A 208 -1.76 8.89 -1.43
CA PHE A 208 -2.98 8.28 -1.93
C PHE A 208 -2.61 6.97 -2.65
N VAL A 209 -3.26 5.87 -2.24
CA VAL A 209 -3.05 4.53 -2.78
C VAL A 209 -4.38 3.94 -3.23
N VAL A 210 -4.42 3.42 -4.46
CA VAL A 210 -5.58 2.70 -5.02
C VAL A 210 -5.20 1.25 -5.23
N TYR A 211 -6.05 0.35 -4.74
CA TYR A 211 -5.94 -1.10 -4.86
C TYR A 211 -6.87 -1.56 -6.00
N LEU A 212 -6.26 -2.04 -7.09
CA LEU A 212 -6.92 -2.45 -8.32
C LEU A 212 -6.80 -3.97 -8.48
N GLY A 213 -7.93 -4.67 -8.45
CA GLY A 213 -7.98 -6.10 -8.78
C GLY A 213 -7.93 -6.33 -10.29
N PRO A 214 -7.84 -7.59 -10.76
CA PRO A 214 -7.76 -7.93 -12.18
C PRO A 214 -8.71 -7.17 -13.10
N ARG A 215 -9.97 -6.94 -12.68
CA ARG A 215 -10.93 -6.19 -13.52
C ARG A 215 -10.62 -4.71 -13.65
N ALA A 216 -9.86 -4.11 -12.75
CA ALA A 216 -9.59 -2.67 -12.69
C ALA A 216 -8.14 -2.29 -13.03
N GLN A 217 -7.21 -3.25 -13.12
CA GLN A 217 -5.79 -2.98 -13.40
C GLN A 217 -5.54 -2.20 -14.70
N HIS A 218 -6.36 -2.41 -15.72
CA HIS A 218 -6.25 -1.71 -17.01
C HIS A 218 -6.52 -0.19 -16.91
N ALA A 219 -7.06 0.29 -15.78
CA ALA A 219 -7.34 1.71 -15.56
C ALA A 219 -6.09 2.56 -15.29
N VAL A 220 -4.94 1.95 -15.01
CA VAL A 220 -3.71 2.67 -14.60
C VAL A 220 -3.32 3.81 -15.55
N PRO A 221 -3.24 3.61 -16.89
CA PRO A 221 -2.84 4.70 -17.78
C PRO A 221 -3.82 5.88 -17.75
N ALA A 222 -5.12 5.58 -17.73
CA ALA A 222 -6.15 6.62 -17.69
C ALA A 222 -6.14 7.37 -16.35
N LEU A 223 -5.95 6.67 -15.23
CA LEU A 223 -5.80 7.30 -13.91
C LEU A 223 -4.57 8.21 -13.84
N ALA A 224 -3.44 7.78 -14.43
CA ALA A 224 -2.24 8.61 -14.50
C ALA A 224 -2.50 9.90 -15.29
N GLU A 225 -3.21 9.82 -16.43
CA GLU A 225 -3.60 11.00 -17.20
C GLU A 225 -4.60 11.90 -16.48
N GLN A 226 -5.57 11.35 -15.72
CA GLN A 226 -6.50 12.16 -14.92
C GLN A 226 -5.79 12.94 -13.80
N LEU A 227 -4.72 12.38 -13.24
CA LEU A 227 -3.93 12.99 -12.16
C LEU A 227 -2.87 13.98 -12.68
N LYS A 228 -2.55 13.92 -13.97
CA LYS A 228 -1.52 14.75 -14.59
C LYS A 228 -1.90 16.23 -14.53
N GLY A 229 -1.00 17.04 -13.99
CA GLY A 229 -1.18 18.48 -13.89
C GLY A 229 -2.15 18.95 -12.80
N LEU A 230 -2.67 18.04 -11.96
CA LEU A 230 -3.38 18.45 -10.75
C LEU A 230 -2.41 19.18 -9.81
N ASP A 231 -2.93 20.22 -9.16
CA ASP A 231 -2.15 21.00 -8.21
C ASP A 231 -1.82 20.17 -6.96
N GLY A 232 -0.62 20.37 -6.40
CA GLY A 232 -0.13 19.65 -5.23
C GLY A 232 0.35 18.21 -5.48
N MET A 233 0.44 17.79 -6.74
CA MET A 233 1.12 16.56 -7.13
C MET A 233 2.64 16.69 -6.93
N GLY A 234 3.26 15.65 -6.39
CA GLY A 234 4.72 15.54 -6.37
C GLY A 234 5.27 14.90 -7.64
N GLU A 235 6.59 14.92 -7.83
CA GLU A 235 7.22 14.37 -9.04
C GLU A 235 7.92 13.02 -8.80
N SER A 236 8.28 12.70 -7.56
CA SER A 236 9.04 11.49 -7.26
C SER A 236 8.16 10.30 -6.87
N THR A 237 8.62 9.10 -7.21
CA THR A 237 8.05 7.81 -6.80
C THR A 237 9.00 7.06 -5.86
N SER A 238 8.52 6.03 -5.16
CA SER A 238 9.38 5.12 -4.38
C SER A 238 10.35 4.38 -5.31
N PRO A 239 11.63 4.14 -4.94
CA PRO A 239 12.55 3.39 -5.79
C PRO A 239 12.16 1.91 -5.93
N PHE A 240 11.25 1.43 -5.09
CA PHE A 240 10.66 0.10 -5.18
C PHE A 240 9.45 0.02 -6.12
N ALA A 241 8.87 1.17 -6.51
CA ALA A 241 7.70 1.21 -7.38
C ALA A 241 8.13 1.51 -8.82
N ARG A 242 7.37 0.96 -9.78
CA ARG A 242 7.55 1.28 -11.19
C ARG A 242 6.83 2.59 -11.48
N GLU A 243 7.57 3.59 -11.92
CA GLU A 243 6.98 4.88 -12.30
C GLU A 243 6.17 4.74 -13.59
N VAL A 244 4.98 5.33 -13.60
CA VAL A 244 4.09 5.38 -14.78
C VAL A 244 3.88 6.80 -15.30
N ALA A 245 4.04 7.79 -14.42
CA ALA A 245 4.08 9.23 -14.70
C ALA A 245 4.77 9.93 -13.51
N PRO A 246 5.22 11.18 -13.63
CA PRO A 246 5.79 11.92 -12.49
C PRO A 246 4.88 11.86 -11.26
N GLY A 247 5.42 11.40 -10.13
CA GLY A 247 4.69 11.24 -8.87
C GLY A 247 3.71 10.06 -8.80
N ILE A 248 3.60 9.27 -9.86
CA ILE A 248 2.65 8.15 -9.94
C ILE A 248 3.43 6.85 -10.16
N GLY A 249 3.34 5.96 -9.19
CA GLY A 249 4.01 4.65 -9.24
C GLY A 249 3.01 3.51 -9.15
N VAL A 250 3.39 2.33 -9.64
CA VAL A 250 2.64 1.09 -9.44
C VAL A 250 3.51 0.00 -8.87
N ALA A 251 2.90 -0.89 -8.08
CA ALA A 251 3.54 -2.13 -7.64
C ALA A 251 2.49 -3.22 -7.33
N TRP A 252 2.87 -4.47 -7.51
CA TRP A 252 2.07 -5.61 -7.11
C TRP A 252 2.09 -5.79 -5.60
N GLU A 253 0.96 -6.25 -5.05
CA GLU A 253 0.84 -6.70 -3.67
C GLU A 253 1.95 -7.72 -3.35
N PRO A 254 2.69 -7.58 -2.23
CA PRO A 254 3.72 -8.55 -1.86
C PRO A 254 3.19 -9.99 -1.77
N ALA A 255 3.86 -10.93 -2.43
CA ALA A 255 3.53 -12.35 -2.42
C ALA A 255 4.48 -13.19 -1.53
N ASP A 256 5.09 -12.58 -0.52
CA ASP A 256 6.03 -13.25 0.38
C ASP A 256 5.30 -14.15 1.39
N ARG A 257 5.58 -15.45 1.32
CA ARG A 257 4.94 -16.47 2.16
C ARG A 257 5.69 -16.77 3.45
N ARG A 258 6.90 -16.21 3.63
CA ARG A 258 7.75 -16.44 4.81
C ARG A 258 7.07 -15.92 6.08
N ALA A 259 7.37 -16.56 7.20
CA ALA A 259 6.83 -16.15 8.50
C ALA A 259 7.31 -14.73 8.86
N GLY A 260 6.43 -13.92 9.45
CA GLY A 260 6.75 -12.53 9.84
C GLY A 260 6.57 -11.48 8.73
N HIS A 261 6.47 -11.87 7.46
CA HIS A 261 6.31 -10.94 6.33
C HIS A 261 4.87 -10.83 5.80
N LYS A 262 3.97 -11.71 6.25
CA LYS A 262 2.55 -11.65 5.88
C LYS A 262 1.86 -10.41 6.48
N GLY A 263 1.07 -9.71 5.67
CA GLY A 263 0.24 -8.59 6.10
C GLY A 263 0.98 -7.26 6.26
N GLN A 264 2.27 -7.19 5.93
CA GLN A 264 3.01 -5.94 5.84
C GLN A 264 2.49 -5.07 4.68
N SER A 265 2.60 -3.75 4.80
CA SER A 265 2.44 -2.89 3.63
C SER A 265 3.58 -3.13 2.63
N PHE A 266 3.43 -2.62 1.41
CA PHE A 266 4.42 -2.87 0.35
C PHE A 266 5.75 -2.20 0.68
N GLY A 267 5.71 -0.93 1.08
CA GLY A 267 6.89 -0.21 1.51
C GLY A 267 7.58 -0.91 2.67
N GLU A 268 6.84 -1.28 3.72
CA GLU A 268 7.38 -1.98 4.88
C GLU A 268 8.04 -3.29 4.47
N HIS A 269 7.41 -4.06 3.58
CA HIS A 269 7.96 -5.32 3.08
C HIS A 269 9.27 -5.10 2.35
N ARG A 270 9.30 -4.23 1.33
CA ARG A 270 10.52 -4.01 0.53
C ARG A 270 11.67 -3.46 1.38
N THR A 271 11.37 -2.57 2.33
CA THR A 271 12.40 -1.99 3.20
C THR A 271 12.87 -2.96 4.28
N ALA A 272 12.00 -3.86 4.75
CA ALA A 272 12.39 -4.92 5.68
C ALA A 272 13.39 -5.88 5.02
N ILE A 273 13.09 -6.36 3.81
CA ILE A 273 13.98 -7.30 3.10
C ILE A 273 15.33 -6.63 2.79
N LEU A 274 15.30 -5.37 2.34
CA LEU A 274 16.53 -4.60 2.10
C LEU A 274 17.38 -4.45 3.37
N ALA A 275 16.78 -4.03 4.48
CA ALA A 275 17.49 -3.82 5.73
C ALA A 275 18.04 -5.12 6.32
N GLU A 276 17.26 -6.20 6.28
CA GLU A 276 17.68 -7.52 6.73
C GLU A 276 18.88 -8.01 5.92
N ALA A 277 18.84 -7.89 4.59
CA ALA A 277 19.94 -8.28 3.71
C ALA A 277 21.24 -7.52 4.02
N LEU A 278 21.16 -6.20 4.20
CA LEU A 278 22.32 -5.36 4.52
C LEU A 278 22.90 -5.66 5.90
N VAL A 279 22.06 -5.96 6.89
CA VAL A 279 22.53 -6.36 8.21
C VAL A 279 23.16 -7.75 8.18
N GLN A 280 22.58 -8.71 7.47
CA GLN A 280 23.18 -10.04 7.30
C GLN A 280 24.53 -9.97 6.57
N HIS A 281 24.64 -9.11 5.55
CA HIS A 281 25.91 -8.85 4.86
C HIS A 281 27.02 -8.38 5.81
N ALA A 282 26.70 -7.51 6.77
CA ALA A 282 27.64 -7.00 7.75
C ALA A 282 28.01 -8.00 8.87
N LEU A 283 27.26 -9.11 9.00
CA LEU A 283 27.58 -10.21 9.92
C LEU A 283 28.54 -11.23 9.30
N LEU A 284 28.70 -11.25 7.98
CA LEU A 284 29.60 -12.18 7.31
C LEU A 284 31.07 -11.83 7.59
N PRO A 285 31.93 -12.83 7.84
CA PRO A 285 33.39 -12.67 7.80
C PRO A 285 33.82 -12.05 6.46
N ASP A 286 34.89 -11.26 6.46
CA ASP A 286 35.38 -10.59 5.24
C ASP A 286 35.72 -11.57 4.11
N GLU A 287 36.15 -12.79 4.45
CA GLU A 287 36.49 -13.87 3.50
C GLU A 287 35.26 -14.50 2.81
N ASP A 288 34.09 -14.42 3.44
CA ASP A 288 32.82 -14.93 2.90
C ASP A 288 31.93 -13.82 2.31
N ARG A 289 32.36 -12.56 2.42
CA ARG A 289 31.54 -11.39 2.08
C ARG A 289 31.55 -11.14 0.57
N THR A 290 30.40 -11.36 -0.06
CA THR A 290 30.12 -10.94 -1.44
C THR A 290 29.84 -9.43 -1.52
N GLU A 291 29.58 -8.90 -2.72
CA GLU A 291 29.11 -7.51 -2.82
C GLU A 291 27.71 -7.37 -2.18
N ALA A 292 27.45 -6.24 -1.51
CA ALA A 292 26.15 -5.99 -0.86
C ALA A 292 24.99 -6.09 -1.86
N ALA A 293 25.22 -5.69 -3.12
CA ALA A 293 24.23 -5.81 -4.19
C ALA A 293 23.83 -7.28 -4.47
N GLU A 294 24.77 -8.21 -4.42
CA GLU A 294 24.50 -9.64 -4.61
C GLU A 294 23.69 -10.21 -3.44
N MET A 295 24.04 -9.83 -2.20
CA MET A 295 23.27 -10.23 -1.01
C MET A 295 21.82 -9.71 -1.08
N VAL A 296 21.63 -8.45 -1.45
CA VAL A 296 20.29 -7.85 -1.60
C VAL A 296 19.52 -8.54 -2.72
N ALA A 297 20.15 -8.83 -3.86
CA ALA A 297 19.49 -9.53 -4.96
C ALA A 297 19.04 -10.95 -4.55
N SER A 298 19.90 -11.69 -3.84
CA SER A 298 19.55 -13.01 -3.30
C SER A 298 18.37 -12.92 -2.32
N ALA A 299 18.42 -11.97 -1.38
CA ALA A 299 17.34 -11.77 -0.41
C ALA A 299 16.01 -11.35 -1.09
N PHE A 300 16.08 -10.58 -2.18
CA PHE A 300 14.91 -10.23 -2.97
C PHE A 300 14.31 -11.47 -3.64
N LEU A 301 15.13 -12.31 -4.28
CA LEU A 301 14.67 -13.58 -4.87
C LEU A 301 14.01 -14.49 -3.81
N ASP A 302 14.62 -14.64 -2.64
CA ASP A 302 14.08 -15.43 -1.53
C ASP A 302 12.74 -14.87 -1.00
N ALA A 303 12.53 -13.56 -1.15
CA ALA A 303 11.30 -12.86 -0.80
C ALA A 303 10.24 -12.87 -1.91
N SER A 304 10.49 -13.58 -3.02
CA SER A 304 9.72 -13.51 -4.26
C SER A 304 9.64 -12.09 -4.84
N ILE A 305 10.66 -11.25 -4.67
CA ILE A 305 10.81 -9.92 -5.28
C ILE A 305 11.69 -10.06 -6.52
N ASP A 306 11.30 -9.47 -7.65
CA ASP A 306 12.18 -9.37 -8.82
C ASP A 306 13.30 -8.34 -8.54
N PRO A 307 14.59 -8.74 -8.51
CA PRO A 307 15.71 -7.82 -8.24
C PRO A 307 15.86 -6.72 -9.29
N LEU A 308 15.41 -6.98 -10.52
CA LEU A 308 15.48 -6.04 -11.65
C LEU A 308 14.26 -5.12 -11.72
N ASP A 309 13.14 -5.52 -11.10
CA ASP A 309 11.92 -4.72 -10.98
C ASP A 309 11.22 -4.96 -9.64
N PRO A 310 11.64 -4.29 -8.55
CA PRO A 310 11.12 -4.52 -7.20
C PRO A 310 9.62 -4.23 -7.03
N ALA A 311 9.01 -3.60 -8.03
CA ALA A 311 7.57 -3.38 -8.12
C ALA A 311 6.81 -4.69 -8.39
N ARG A 312 7.51 -5.76 -8.76
CA ARG A 312 6.95 -7.07 -9.09
C ARG A 312 7.37 -8.12 -8.07
N ASN A 313 6.52 -9.12 -7.95
CA ASN A 313 6.93 -10.44 -7.49
C ASN A 313 7.40 -11.28 -8.68
N LEU A 314 8.13 -12.38 -8.43
CA LEU A 314 8.65 -13.26 -9.48
C LEU A 314 7.55 -13.87 -10.37
N ASP A 315 6.36 -14.07 -9.80
CA ASP A 315 5.17 -14.63 -10.45
C ASP A 315 4.13 -13.56 -10.83
N SER A 316 4.44 -12.28 -10.70
CA SER A 316 3.48 -11.22 -11.02
C SER A 316 3.10 -11.23 -12.50
N PRO A 317 1.82 -10.96 -12.82
CA PRO A 317 1.39 -10.76 -14.20
C PRO A 317 2.21 -9.67 -14.90
N PRO A 318 2.17 -9.62 -16.25
CA PRO A 318 2.68 -8.48 -16.99
C PRO A 318 2.07 -7.19 -16.46
N MET A 319 2.86 -6.13 -16.34
CA MET A 319 2.32 -4.81 -16.01
C MET A 319 1.26 -4.42 -17.05
N PRO A 320 0.16 -3.76 -16.64
CA PRO A 320 -0.79 -3.19 -17.58
C PRO A 320 -0.05 -2.35 -18.61
N ALA A 321 -0.45 -2.41 -19.87
CA ALA A 321 0.21 -1.68 -20.93
C ALA A 321 0.28 -0.19 -20.57
N LEU A 322 1.46 0.26 -20.18
CA LEU A 322 1.76 1.67 -19.99
C LEU A 322 1.98 2.19 -21.40
N SER A 323 1.11 3.07 -21.88
CA SER A 323 1.40 3.82 -23.10
C SER A 323 2.73 4.52 -22.87
N ALA A 324 3.73 4.23 -23.70
CA ALA A 324 4.97 4.98 -23.70
C ALA A 324 4.61 6.45 -23.94
N ALA A 325 4.88 7.30 -22.96
CA ALA A 325 4.74 8.75 -23.07
C ALA A 325 5.77 9.30 -24.08
#